data_AF-A0A2S2PF36-F1
#
_entry.id   AF-A0A2S2PF36-F1
#
_cell.length_a   1.000
_cell.length_b   1.000
_cell.length_c   1.000
_cell.angle_alpha   90.00
_cell.angle_beta   90.00
_cell.angle_gamma   90.00
#
_symmetry.space_group_name_H-M   'P 1'
#
loop_
_entity.id
_entity.type
_entity.pdbx_description
1 polymer ?
#
loop_
_entity_poly.entity_id
_entity_poly.type
_entity_poly.pdbx_seq_one_letter_code
_entity_poly.pdbx_strand_id
1 'polypeptide(L)'
;IPVRWKIKKKYLIIKTTKQQIKKQEGNSCFLNEEKYDKCVSEVLKSKGKETKQRAVRTLLKRYDVLETISCYKLIILLDGNESKVIYHMKNDDVCDISRNIHVKLGHRGQIRMVNELQKKYNNYW
;
A
#
# COMPACT_ATOMS: atom_id res chain seq x y z
N ILE A 1 -8.31 31.56 -0.60
CA ILE A 1 -7.00 30.86 -0.65
C ILE A 1 -6.54 30.82 -2.11
N PRO A 2 -5.37 31.36 -2.49
CA PRO A 2 -5.02 31.52 -3.91
C PRO A 2 -4.69 30.16 -4.56
N VAL A 3 -5.30 29.89 -5.71
CA VAL A 3 -5.19 28.62 -6.48
C VAL A 3 -3.73 28.22 -6.75
N ARG A 4 -2.85 29.21 -7.00
CA ARG A 4 -1.41 29.01 -7.25
C ARG A 4 -0.68 28.30 -6.11
N TRP A 5 -1.06 28.56 -4.86
CA TRP A 5 -0.44 27.93 -3.68
C TRP A 5 -0.81 26.44 -3.57
N LYS A 6 -2.05 26.08 -3.92
CA LYS A 6 -2.51 24.68 -3.93
C LYS A 6 -1.78 23.86 -4.99
N ILE A 7 -1.53 24.45 -6.17
CA ILE A 7 -0.79 23.82 -7.27
C ILE A 7 0.67 23.55 -6.88
N LYS A 8 1.36 24.55 -6.31
CA LYS A 8 2.76 24.38 -5.85
C LYS A 8 2.89 23.27 -4.79
N LYS A 9 1.99 23.23 -3.80
CA LYS A 9 2.00 22.16 -2.78
C LYS A 9 1.73 20.77 -3.37
N LYS A 10 0.78 20.66 -4.32
CA LYS A 10 0.52 19.41 -5.06
C LYS A 10 1.79 18.88 -5.71
N TYR A 11 2.51 19.73 -6.44
CA TYR A 11 3.72 19.33 -7.16
C TYR A 11 4.83 18.87 -6.22
N LEU A 12 5.01 19.58 -5.10
CA LEU A 12 6.02 19.25 -4.11
C LEU A 12 5.80 17.85 -3.52
N ILE A 13 4.55 17.51 -3.17
CA ILE A 13 4.23 16.19 -2.60
C ILE A 13 4.53 15.08 -3.59
N ILE A 14 4.05 15.20 -4.84
CA ILE A 14 4.32 14.19 -5.87
C ILE A 14 5.83 14.03 -6.08
N LYS A 15 6.58 15.13 -6.14
CA LYS A 15 8.05 15.10 -6.28
C LYS A 15 8.71 14.38 -5.10
N THR A 16 8.33 14.72 -3.86
CA THR A 16 8.89 14.08 -2.66
C THR A 16 8.53 12.61 -2.56
N THR A 17 7.29 12.23 -2.89
CA THR A 17 6.82 10.85 -2.87
C THR A 17 7.58 10.01 -3.91
N LYS A 18 7.76 10.53 -5.14
CA LYS A 18 8.57 9.87 -6.17
C LYS A 18 10.02 9.67 -5.75
N GLN A 19 10.63 10.65 -5.08
CA GLN A 19 11.99 10.50 -4.55
C GLN A 19 12.08 9.39 -3.50
N GLN A 20 11.07 9.26 -2.64
CA GLN A 20 11.06 8.20 -1.64
C GLN A 20 10.82 6.83 -2.24
N ILE A 21 9.91 6.72 -3.22
CA ILE A 21 9.70 5.50 -4.03
C ILE A 21 11.04 5.02 -4.60
N LYS A 22 11.83 5.91 -5.20
CA LYS A 22 13.16 5.57 -5.73
C LYS A 22 14.13 5.07 -4.67
N LYS A 23 14.08 5.61 -3.45
CA LYS A 23 14.92 5.13 -2.33
C LYS A 23 14.53 3.73 -1.85
N GLN A 24 13.28 3.32 -2.11
CA GLN A 24 12.77 2.00 -1.76
C GLN A 24 12.96 0.98 -2.90
N GLU A 25 13.59 1.36 -4.02
CA GLU A 25 13.95 0.44 -5.10
C GLU A 25 14.90 -0.63 -4.55
N GLY A 26 14.41 -1.87 -4.47
CA GLY A 26 15.11 -3.01 -3.86
C GLY A 26 14.48 -3.52 -2.55
N ASN A 27 13.60 -2.76 -1.93
CA ASN A 27 12.84 -3.23 -0.77
C ASN A 27 11.80 -4.27 -1.20
N SER A 28 11.84 -5.47 -0.60
CA SER A 28 10.89 -6.55 -0.89
C SER A 28 9.44 -6.22 -0.54
N CYS A 29 9.20 -5.23 0.32
CA CYS A 29 7.87 -4.73 0.69
C CYS A 29 7.30 -3.72 -0.33
N PHE A 30 8.11 -3.31 -1.31
CA PHE A 30 7.74 -2.39 -2.38
C PHE A 30 7.25 -3.22 -3.59
N LEU A 31 5.94 -3.23 -3.81
CA LEU A 31 5.26 -4.11 -4.76
C LEU A 31 4.88 -3.34 -6.02
N ASN A 32 5.60 -3.56 -7.11
CA ASN A 32 5.15 -3.12 -8.42
C ASN A 32 3.92 -3.94 -8.83
N GLU A 33 3.22 -3.51 -9.88
CA GLU A 33 2.00 -4.17 -10.34
C GLU A 33 2.18 -5.68 -10.53
N GLU A 34 3.21 -6.11 -11.26
CA GLU A 34 3.49 -7.53 -11.51
C GLU A 34 3.73 -8.34 -10.23
N LYS A 35 4.55 -7.84 -9.29
CA LYS A 35 4.80 -8.53 -8.01
C LYS A 35 3.54 -8.59 -7.18
N TYR A 36 2.77 -7.51 -7.15
CA TYR A 36 1.51 -7.45 -6.42
C TYR A 36 0.54 -8.52 -6.93
N ASP A 37 0.30 -8.55 -8.23
CA ASP A 37 -0.66 -9.48 -8.84
C ASP A 37 -0.18 -10.93 -8.75
N LYS A 38 1.14 -11.16 -8.87
CA LYS A 38 1.75 -12.46 -8.59
C LYS A 38 1.49 -12.90 -7.15
N CYS A 39 1.73 -12.04 -6.16
CA CYS A 39 1.45 -12.33 -4.77
C CYS A 39 -0.03 -12.64 -4.52
N VAL A 40 -0.97 -11.85 -5.08
CA VAL A 40 -2.41 -12.13 -5.01
C VAL A 40 -2.70 -13.54 -5.55
N SER A 41 -2.20 -13.85 -6.74
CA SER A 41 -2.47 -15.13 -7.40
C SER A 41 -1.89 -16.32 -6.62
N GLU A 42 -0.68 -16.18 -6.05
CA GLU A 42 -0.02 -17.23 -5.26
C GLU A 42 -0.72 -17.45 -3.92
N VAL A 43 -1.17 -16.38 -3.25
CA VAL A 43 -1.96 -16.49 -2.01
C VAL A 43 -3.27 -17.23 -2.32
N LEU A 44 -4.04 -16.79 -3.31
CA LEU A 44 -5.30 -17.44 -3.68
C LEU A 44 -5.13 -18.92 -4.05
N LYS A 45 -4.07 -19.27 -4.80
CA LYS A 45 -3.79 -20.66 -5.20
C LYS A 45 -3.38 -21.55 -4.03
N SER A 46 -2.72 -20.99 -3.03
CA SER A 46 -2.09 -21.74 -1.93
C SER A 46 -2.88 -21.71 -0.63
N LYS A 47 -3.83 -20.78 -0.48
CA LYS A 47 -4.69 -20.68 0.71
C LYS A 47 -5.48 -21.98 0.89
N GLY A 48 -5.47 -22.51 2.11
CA GLY A 48 -6.11 -23.78 2.45
C GLY A 48 -5.37 -25.05 2.00
N LYS A 49 -4.20 -24.93 1.35
CA LYS A 49 -3.40 -26.10 0.93
C LYS A 49 -2.16 -26.25 1.81
N GLU A 50 -1.90 -27.46 2.28
CA GLU A 50 -0.63 -27.77 2.93
C GLU A 50 0.50 -27.79 1.90
N THR A 51 1.48 -26.91 2.08
CA THR A 51 2.65 -26.81 1.21
C THR A 51 3.92 -26.87 2.04
N LYS A 52 4.90 -27.70 1.62
CA LYS A 52 6.23 -27.80 2.26
C LYS A 52 7.21 -26.72 1.77
N GLN A 53 6.90 -26.05 0.66
CA GLN A 53 7.75 -25.00 0.10
C GLN A 53 7.83 -23.79 1.03
N ARG A 54 9.06 -23.46 1.46
CA ARG A 54 9.34 -22.35 2.39
C ARG A 54 8.86 -21.00 1.87
N ALA A 55 8.95 -20.75 0.56
CA ALA A 55 8.50 -19.52 -0.06
C ALA A 55 7.00 -19.30 0.13
N VAL A 56 6.18 -20.31 -0.20
CA VAL A 56 4.71 -20.27 -0.04
C VAL A 56 4.32 -20.10 1.43
N ARG A 57 4.98 -20.81 2.35
CA ARG A 57 4.75 -20.61 3.80
C ARG A 57 5.07 -19.19 4.26
N THR A 58 6.13 -18.58 3.73
CA THR A 58 6.51 -17.21 4.07
C THR A 58 5.53 -16.20 3.50
N LEU A 59 5.04 -16.44 2.27
CA LEU A 59 4.00 -15.64 1.63
C LEU A 59 2.71 -15.63 2.45
N LEU A 60 2.19 -16.80 2.82
CA LEU A 60 0.95 -16.94 3.59
C LEU A 60 1.05 -16.41 5.02
N LYS A 61 2.27 -16.31 5.59
CA LYS A 61 2.49 -15.64 6.88
C LYS A 61 2.49 -14.12 6.79
N ARG A 62 2.76 -13.55 5.61
CA ARG A 62 2.88 -12.10 5.41
C ARG A 62 1.62 -11.50 4.84
N TYR A 63 0.96 -12.23 3.95
CA TYR A 63 -0.12 -11.73 3.14
C TYR A 63 -1.37 -12.56 3.31
N ASP A 64 -2.50 -11.88 3.34
CA ASP A 64 -3.79 -12.43 3.00
C ASP A 64 -4.42 -11.63 1.86
N VAL A 65 -5.48 -12.16 1.27
CA VAL A 65 -6.23 -11.52 0.18
C VAL A 65 -7.66 -11.28 0.63
N LEU A 66 -8.09 -10.03 0.50
CA LEU A 66 -9.47 -9.61 0.66
C LEU A 66 -10.13 -9.50 -0.72
N GLU A 67 -11.23 -10.22 -0.90
CA GLU A 67 -12.09 -10.08 -2.06
C GLU A 67 -13.03 -8.88 -1.86
N THR A 68 -13.05 -7.98 -2.85
CA THR A 68 -14.01 -6.88 -2.93
C THR A 68 -14.79 -7.00 -4.23
N ILE A 69 -15.95 -6.35 -4.31
CA ILE A 69 -16.88 -6.42 -5.46
C ILE A 69 -16.17 -6.20 -6.81
N SER A 70 -15.12 -5.38 -6.83
CA SER A 70 -14.39 -5.03 -8.05
C SER A 70 -13.06 -5.75 -8.23
N CYS A 71 -12.42 -6.23 -7.15
CA CYS A 71 -11.05 -6.76 -7.21
C CYS A 71 -10.58 -7.46 -5.93
N TYR A 72 -9.49 -8.20 -6.04
CA TYR A 72 -8.71 -8.74 -4.92
C TYR A 72 -7.66 -7.74 -4.42
N LYS A 73 -7.53 -7.60 -3.11
CA LYS A 73 -6.54 -6.72 -2.47
C LYS A 73 -5.67 -7.50 -1.50
N LEU A 74 -4.36 -7.29 -1.57
CA LEU A 74 -3.42 -7.78 -0.55
C LEU A 74 -3.61 -7.00 0.74
N ILE A 75 -3.70 -7.74 1.82
CA ILE A 75 -3.82 -7.24 3.19
C ILE A 75 -2.79 -7.95 4.07
N ILE A 76 -2.54 -7.41 5.25
CA ILE A 76 -1.82 -8.16 6.28
C ILE A 76 -2.63 -9.41 6.65
N LEU A 77 -1.96 -10.46 7.10
CA LEU A 77 -2.64 -11.60 7.68
C LEU A 77 -3.47 -11.13 8.88
N LEU A 78 -4.79 -11.31 8.82
CA LEU A 78 -5.67 -10.95 9.92
C LEU A 78 -5.59 -12.03 10.98
N ASP A 79 -5.10 -11.67 12.16
CA ASP A 79 -5.36 -12.49 13.34
C ASP A 79 -6.84 -12.33 13.72
N GLY A 80 -7.49 -13.41 14.17
CA GLY A 80 -8.94 -13.48 14.37
C GLY A 80 -9.55 -12.44 15.32
N ASN A 81 -8.73 -11.63 16.00
CA ASN A 81 -9.14 -10.55 16.90
C ASN A 81 -8.96 -9.14 16.30
N GLU A 82 -8.41 -8.99 15.09
CA GLU A 82 -8.20 -7.68 14.47
C GLU A 82 -9.45 -7.19 13.75
N SER A 83 -10.04 -6.10 14.24
CA SER A 83 -11.18 -5.44 13.61
C SER A 83 -10.78 -4.55 12.42
N LYS A 84 -9.47 -4.32 12.22
CA LYS A 84 -8.97 -3.34 11.26
C LYS A 84 -8.11 -4.00 10.19
N VAL A 85 -8.61 -3.92 8.95
CA VAL A 85 -7.87 -4.39 7.77
C VAL A 85 -6.78 -3.36 7.40
N ILE A 86 -5.52 -3.81 7.37
CA ILE A 86 -4.39 -3.02 6.85
C ILE A 86 -4.01 -3.57 5.47
N TYR A 87 -3.92 -2.68 4.48
CA TYR A 87 -3.69 -3.03 3.09
C TYR A 87 -2.20 -2.99 2.72
N HIS A 88 -1.83 -3.72 1.68
CA HIS A 88 -0.63 -3.46 0.91
C HIS A 88 -0.97 -2.60 -0.30
N MET A 89 -0.17 -1.56 -0.54
CA MET A 89 -0.34 -0.62 -1.64
C MET A 89 0.55 -0.98 -2.82
N LYS A 90 0.03 -0.84 -4.05
CA LYS A 90 0.84 -0.90 -5.28
C LYS A 90 1.70 0.35 -5.40
N ASN A 91 2.90 0.20 -5.94
CA ASN A 91 3.84 1.32 -6.11
C ASN A 91 3.27 2.44 -6.99
N ASP A 92 2.56 2.06 -8.05
CA ASP A 92 1.98 2.98 -9.01
C ASP A 92 0.85 3.82 -8.37
N ASP A 93 0.15 3.26 -7.38
CA ASP A 93 -0.93 3.92 -6.66
C ASP A 93 -0.44 4.89 -5.56
N VAL A 94 0.81 4.76 -5.09
CA VAL A 94 1.35 5.55 -3.97
C VAL A 94 1.12 7.05 -4.20
N CYS A 95 1.46 7.55 -5.39
CA CYS A 95 1.38 8.98 -5.69
C CYS A 95 -0.07 9.49 -5.64
N ASP A 96 -1.00 8.74 -6.20
CA ASP A 96 -2.40 9.13 -6.28
C ASP A 96 -3.11 9.01 -4.93
N ILE A 97 -2.81 7.96 -4.17
CA ILE A 97 -3.33 7.77 -2.81
C ILE A 97 -2.80 8.87 -1.87
N SER A 98 -1.49 9.14 -1.86
CA SER A 98 -0.92 10.23 -1.04
C SER A 98 -1.52 11.57 -1.41
N ARG A 99 -1.69 11.84 -2.71
CA ARG A 99 -2.34 13.04 -3.22
C ARG A 99 -3.78 13.16 -2.73
N ASN A 100 -4.56 12.10 -2.82
CA ASN A 100 -5.95 12.09 -2.40
C ASN A 100 -6.08 12.35 -0.89
N ILE A 101 -5.28 11.68 -0.06
CA ILE A 101 -5.26 11.92 1.40
C ILE A 101 -4.84 13.36 1.71
N HIS A 102 -3.82 13.89 1.05
CA HIS A 102 -3.40 15.27 1.26
C HIS A 102 -4.51 16.29 0.95
N VAL A 103 -5.26 16.07 -0.15
CA VAL A 103 -6.40 16.91 -0.53
C VAL A 103 -7.53 16.76 0.49
N LYS A 104 -7.89 15.53 0.89
CA LYS A 104 -8.92 15.26 1.90
C LYS A 104 -8.63 15.91 3.25
N LEU A 105 -7.36 15.96 3.65
CA LEU A 105 -6.94 16.65 4.86
C LEU A 105 -6.90 18.18 4.72
N GLY A 106 -7.34 18.74 3.60
CA GLY A 106 -7.37 20.20 3.38
C GLY A 106 -5.98 20.79 3.19
N HIS A 107 -5.06 20.06 2.56
CA HIS A 107 -3.66 20.43 2.38
C HIS A 107 -2.88 20.62 3.69
N ARG A 108 -3.33 19.99 4.78
CA ARG A 108 -2.60 19.92 6.04
C ARG A 108 -1.22 19.25 5.84
N GLY A 109 -0.31 19.52 6.77
CA GLY A 109 1.10 19.14 6.68
C GLY A 109 1.35 17.66 6.40
N GLN A 110 2.48 17.39 5.73
CA GLN A 110 2.91 16.06 5.29
C GLN A 110 2.88 15.01 6.41
N ILE A 111 3.26 15.39 7.64
CA ILE A 111 3.25 14.50 8.81
C ILE A 111 1.86 13.89 9.04
N ARG A 112 0.80 14.70 8.97
CA ARG A 112 -0.57 14.20 9.15
C ARG A 112 -0.99 13.27 8.02
N MET A 113 -0.58 13.58 6.79
CA MET A 113 -0.83 12.72 5.64
C MET A 113 -0.13 11.36 5.79
N VAL A 114 1.14 11.35 6.20
CA VAL A 114 1.92 10.12 6.45
C VAL A 114 1.25 9.28 7.54
N ASN A 115 0.88 9.89 8.67
CA ASN A 115 0.21 9.18 9.77
C ASN A 115 -1.13 8.55 9.32
N GLU A 116 -1.91 9.25 8.49
CA GLU A 116 -3.16 8.70 7.96
C GLU A 116 -2.93 7.55 6.97
N LEU A 117 -1.82 7.57 6.23
CA LEU A 117 -1.45 6.50 5.30
C LEU A 117 -0.92 5.27 6.04
N GLN A 118 -0.04 5.45 7.02
CA GLN A 118 0.50 4.36 7.86
C GLN A 118 -0.60 3.65 8.66
N LYS A 119 -1.68 4.35 9.01
CA LYS A 119 -2.86 3.71 9.61
C LYS A 119 -3.57 2.73 8.66
N LYS A 120 -3.44 2.88 7.35
CA LYS A 120 -4.21 2.11 6.35
C LYS A 120 -3.36 1.16 5.52
N TYR A 121 -2.08 1.49 5.35
CA TYR A 121 -1.17 0.78 4.47
C TYR A 121 0.09 0.38 5.22
N ASN A 122 0.36 -0.93 5.22
CA ASN A 122 1.49 -1.51 5.95
C ASN A 122 2.84 -1.13 5.34
N ASN A 123 2.88 -0.92 4.01
CA ASN A 123 4.10 -0.61 3.27
C ASN A 123 4.32 0.88 2.99
N TYR A 124 3.66 1.77 3.76
CA TYR A 124 3.87 3.22 3.67
C TYR A 124 4.92 3.69 4.70
N TRP A 125 5.93 4.43 4.25
CA TRP A 125 7.07 4.90 5.05
C TRP A 125 6.90 6.32 5.60
#